data_AF-A0A183K1Y1-F1
#
_entry.id   AF-A0A183K1Y1-F1
#
_cell.length_a   1.000
_cell.length_b   1.000
_cell.length_c   1.000
_cell.angle_alpha   90.00
_cell.angle_beta   90.00
_cell.angle_gamma   90.00
#
_symmetry.space_group_name_H-M   'P 1'
#
loop_
_entity.id
_entity.type
_entity.pdbx_description
1 polymer ?
#
loop_
_entity_poly.entity_id
_entity_poly.type
_entity_poly.pdbx_seq_one_letter_code
_entity_poly.pdbx_strand_id
1 'polypeptide(L)'
;MDPPYPPTWLNRWTFAFCPLNFINNINTVSRTSLEVYPVNKIYKDLLDLAAYLLYPNGRLVFWIPVLRSEFIGVKSLPHHPSFRLLAACEQTLNTRNSRYMVVMVKLDTNQQLNDLSNENEDLIFPAVYAK
;
A
#
# COMPACT_ATOMS: atom_id res chain seq x y z
N MET A 1 -30.74 32.70 -17.75
CA MET A 1 -29.52 33.30 -17.18
C MET A 1 -29.37 32.67 -15.81
N ASP A 2 -28.73 31.52 -15.78
CA ASP A 2 -28.62 30.69 -14.57
C ASP A 2 -27.34 31.07 -13.82
N PRO A 3 -27.35 31.16 -12.48
CA PRO A 3 -26.17 31.53 -11.72
C PRO A 3 -25.11 30.41 -11.80
N PRO A 4 -23.82 30.76 -11.97
CA PRO A 4 -22.75 29.78 -11.95
C PRO A 4 -22.40 29.48 -10.49
N TYR A 5 -22.41 28.19 -10.13
CA TYR A 5 -21.96 27.61 -8.85
C TYR A 5 -22.96 27.57 -7.67
N PRO A 6 -22.87 26.51 -6.84
CA PRO A 6 -23.85 26.23 -5.79
C PRO A 6 -23.66 27.11 -4.54
N PRO A 7 -24.72 27.26 -3.71
CA PRO A 7 -24.74 28.16 -2.56
C PRO A 7 -23.86 27.71 -1.38
N THR A 8 -23.33 28.70 -0.66
CA THR A 8 -22.26 28.62 0.37
C THR A 8 -22.61 27.87 1.67
N TRP A 9 -23.81 27.33 1.81
CA TRP A 9 -24.22 26.56 2.99
C TRP A 9 -23.89 25.06 2.90
N LEU A 10 -23.32 24.60 1.78
CA LEU A 10 -22.86 23.22 1.56
C LEU A 10 -21.37 22.99 1.90
N ASN A 11 -20.76 23.86 2.71
CA ASN A 11 -19.35 23.75 3.13
C ASN A 11 -19.13 23.05 4.49
N ARG A 12 -20.13 22.34 5.03
CA ARG A 12 -20.03 21.75 6.40
C ARG A 12 -19.53 20.29 6.43
N TRP A 13 -19.25 19.66 5.29
CA TRP A 13 -18.79 18.26 5.25
C TRP A 13 -17.70 17.97 4.21
N THR A 14 -16.89 18.95 3.84
CA THR A 14 -15.60 18.62 3.21
C THR A 14 -14.63 18.27 4.32
N PHE A 15 -14.49 16.97 4.62
CA PHE A 15 -13.28 16.46 5.25
C PHE A 15 -12.12 16.97 4.41
N ALA A 16 -11.38 17.94 4.94
CA ALA A 16 -10.11 18.34 4.35
C ALA A 16 -9.23 17.09 4.40
N PHE A 17 -9.10 16.41 3.26
CA PHE A 17 -8.00 15.50 3.03
C PHE A 17 -6.74 16.35 3.11
N CYS A 18 -6.17 16.48 4.31
CA CYS A 18 -4.77 16.82 4.44
C CYS A 18 -4.03 15.68 3.75
N PRO A 19 -3.38 15.92 2.60
CA PRO A 19 -2.61 14.86 1.97
C PRO A 19 -1.54 14.43 2.99
N LEU A 20 -1.49 13.13 3.28
CA LEU A 20 -0.38 12.53 3.99
C LEU A 20 0.89 12.89 3.19
N ASN A 21 1.60 13.92 3.65
CA ASN A 21 2.88 14.27 3.09
C ASN A 21 3.81 13.08 3.35
N PHE A 22 4.10 12.32 2.30
CA PHE A 22 5.15 11.31 2.32
C PHE A 22 6.50 12.05 2.35
N ILE A 23 6.91 12.48 3.55
CA ILE A 23 8.15 13.22 3.75
C ILE A 23 9.30 12.22 3.81
N ASN A 24 9.99 12.04 2.69
CA ASN A 24 11.30 11.37 2.63
C ASN A 24 12.43 12.37 2.87
N ASN A 25 12.48 13.05 4.02
CA ASN A 25 13.66 13.85 4.34
C ASN A 25 13.96 13.90 5.84
N ILE A 26 15.15 13.41 6.19
CA ILE A 26 15.67 13.21 7.55
C ILE A 26 16.13 14.48 8.26
N ASN A 27 16.00 15.67 7.69
CA ASN A 27 16.38 16.89 8.40
C ASN A 27 15.43 18.05 8.06
N THR A 28 14.56 18.44 9.00
CA THR A 28 14.51 19.80 9.61
C THR A 28 13.19 20.07 10.35
N VAL A 29 13.35 20.51 11.61
CA VAL A 29 12.49 21.39 12.43
C VAL A 29 11.42 20.75 13.34
N SER A 30 11.66 20.98 14.64
CA SER A 30 10.81 20.75 15.80
C SER A 30 9.51 21.57 15.76
N ARG A 31 8.39 20.88 15.55
CA ARG A 31 7.04 21.35 15.83
C ARG A 31 6.39 20.31 16.76
N THR A 32 5.86 20.77 17.89
CA THR A 32 5.30 19.98 19.00
C THR A 32 4.59 18.68 18.57
N SER A 33 5.23 17.55 18.90
CA SER A 33 4.76 16.14 18.94
C SER A 33 3.91 15.56 17.79
N LEU A 34 4.12 15.98 16.54
CA LEU A 34 3.72 15.13 15.40
C LEU A 34 4.91 14.23 15.07
N GLU A 35 5.00 13.10 15.78
CA GLU A 35 6.00 12.09 15.45
C GLU A 35 5.83 11.66 13.98
N VAL A 36 6.91 11.71 13.21
CA VAL A 36 6.92 11.26 11.82
C VAL A 36 6.65 9.77 11.82
N TYR A 37 5.46 9.37 11.38
CA TYR A 37 5.08 7.96 11.35
C TYR A 37 5.78 7.27 10.17
N PRO A 38 6.69 6.32 10.43
CA PRO A 38 7.48 5.73 9.36
C PRO A 38 6.60 4.89 8.45
N VAL A 39 6.84 5.01 7.15
CA VAL A 39 6.06 4.37 6.08
C VAL A 39 5.99 2.85 6.23
N ASN A 40 7.10 2.22 6.61
CA ASN A 40 7.15 0.78 6.88
C ASN A 40 6.11 0.39 7.94
N LYS A 41 5.98 1.21 8.99
CA LYS A 41 5.02 0.97 10.08
C LYS A 41 3.57 1.14 9.62
N ILE A 42 3.29 2.05 8.69
CA ILE A 42 1.95 2.18 8.06
C ILE A 42 1.55 0.86 7.39
N TYR A 43 2.44 0.30 6.58
CA TYR A 43 2.16 -0.94 5.87
C TYR A 43 2.07 -2.14 6.81
N LYS A 44 2.91 -2.17 7.85
CA LYS A 44 2.81 -3.20 8.89
C LYS A 44 1.45 -3.16 9.58
N ASP A 45 1.02 -2.00 10.07
CA ASP A 45 -0.26 -1.88 10.76
C ASP A 45 -1.44 -2.19 9.83
N LEU A 46 -1.35 -1.81 8.55
CA LEU A 46 -2.35 -2.16 7.55
C LEU A 46 -2.49 -3.68 7.41
N LEU A 47 -1.36 -4.39 7.34
CA LEU A 47 -1.36 -5.85 7.25
C LEU A 47 -1.86 -6.51 8.54
N ASP A 48 -1.44 -6.03 9.70
CA ASP A 48 -1.89 -6.54 10.99
C ASP A 48 -3.41 -6.34 11.17
N LEU A 49 -3.92 -5.15 10.80
CA LEU A 49 -5.35 -4.83 10.84
C LEU A 49 -6.14 -5.68 9.83
N ALA A 50 -5.64 -5.84 8.62
CA ALA A 50 -6.27 -6.68 7.61
C ALA A 50 -6.28 -8.16 8.03
N ALA A 51 -5.22 -8.63 8.69
CA ALA A 51 -5.16 -9.98 9.23
C ALA A 51 -6.22 -10.20 10.32
N TYR A 52 -6.53 -9.18 11.11
CA TYR A 52 -7.61 -9.24 12.10
C TYR A 52 -9.00 -9.20 11.45
N LEU A 53 -9.21 -8.34 10.45
CA LEU A 53 -10.55 -8.06 9.91
C LEU A 53 -11.00 -9.00 8.78
N LEU A 54 -10.09 -9.53 7.96
CA LEU A 54 -10.46 -10.35 6.81
C LEU A 54 -10.78 -11.80 7.23
N TYR A 55 -11.77 -12.41 6.60
CA TYR A 55 -11.96 -13.86 6.67
C TYR A 55 -10.86 -14.59 5.89
N PRO A 56 -10.58 -15.87 6.20
CA PRO A 56 -9.70 -16.72 5.38
C PRO A 56 -10.09 -16.67 3.89
N ASN A 57 -9.11 -16.67 3.00
CA ASN A 57 -9.26 -16.44 1.55
C ASN A 57 -9.77 -15.05 1.14
N GLY A 58 -9.94 -14.12 2.10
CA GLY A 58 -10.20 -12.71 1.83
C GLY A 58 -9.03 -12.06 1.10
N ARG A 59 -9.32 -11.08 0.24
CA ARG A 59 -8.30 -10.39 -0.56
C ARG A 59 -8.01 -9.01 0.02
N LEU A 60 -6.74 -8.67 0.11
CA LEU A 60 -6.26 -7.33 0.44
C LEU A 60 -5.63 -6.72 -0.81
N VAL A 61 -6.08 -5.53 -1.21
CA VAL A 61 -5.56 -4.80 -2.37
C VAL A 61 -5.22 -3.39 -1.96
N PHE A 62 -3.98 -2.96 -2.22
CA PHE A 62 -3.52 -1.62 -1.88
C PHE A 62 -2.38 -1.15 -2.79
N TRP A 63 -2.07 0.16 -2.73
CA TRP A 63 -1.02 0.78 -3.53
C TRP A 63 0.20 1.11 -2.67
N ILE A 64 1.39 0.93 -3.25
CA ILE A 64 2.67 1.28 -2.63
C ILE A 64 3.44 2.23 -3.56
N PRO A 65 3.83 3.44 -3.11
CA PRO A 65 4.69 4.31 -3.88
C PRO A 65 6.12 3.75 -3.88
N VAL A 66 6.77 3.82 -5.03
CA VAL A 66 8.09 3.25 -5.23
C VAL A 66 8.95 4.21 -6.06
N LEU A 67 10.18 4.42 -5.61
CA LEU A 67 11.22 5.04 -6.43
C LEU A 67 11.78 3.98 -7.38
N ARG A 68 11.72 4.24 -8.69
CA ARG A 68 12.07 3.26 -9.72
C ARG A 68 13.54 2.84 -9.66
N SER A 69 14.41 3.71 -9.17
CA SER A 69 15.84 3.43 -8.93
C SER A 69 16.11 2.56 -7.70
N GLU A 70 15.19 2.52 -6.73
CA GLU A 70 15.36 1.81 -5.45
C GLU A 70 14.55 0.51 -5.38
N PHE A 71 13.74 0.22 -6.40
CA PHE A 71 12.91 -0.97 -6.43
C PHE A 71 13.73 -2.23 -6.69
N ILE A 72 13.75 -3.15 -5.72
CA ILE A 72 14.52 -4.41 -5.79
C ILE A 72 13.60 -5.58 -6.21
N GLY A 73 12.37 -5.30 -6.65
CA GLY A 73 11.40 -6.32 -7.04
C GLY A 73 10.46 -6.71 -5.90
N VAL A 74 9.77 -7.82 -6.09
CA VAL A 74 8.74 -8.36 -5.18
C VAL A 74 9.22 -8.50 -3.73
N LYS A 75 10.52 -8.78 -3.54
CA LYS A 75 11.13 -8.92 -2.20
C LYS A 75 11.11 -7.64 -1.35
N SER A 76 10.98 -6.47 -1.99
CA SER A 76 10.88 -5.18 -1.29
C SER A 76 9.45 -4.82 -0.88
N LEU A 77 8.45 -5.60 -1.30
CA LEU A 77 7.06 -5.37 -0.91
C LEU A 77 6.83 -5.80 0.56
N PRO A 78 5.90 -5.17 1.27
CA PRO A 78 5.50 -5.57 2.61
C PRO A 78 5.08 -7.04 2.66
N HIS A 79 5.53 -7.75 3.69
CA HIS A 79 5.23 -9.16 3.90
C HIS A 79 4.56 -9.35 5.26
N HIS A 80 3.65 -10.31 5.37
CA HIS A 80 2.99 -10.68 6.61
C HIS A 80 2.61 -12.18 6.60
N PRO A 81 2.83 -12.93 7.70
CA PRO A 81 2.69 -14.40 7.72
C PRO A 81 1.26 -14.91 7.46
N SER A 82 0.24 -14.09 7.71
CA SER A 82 -1.15 -14.43 7.38
C SER A 82 -1.55 -14.13 5.94
N PHE A 83 -0.65 -13.58 5.12
CA PHE A 83 -0.94 -13.17 3.75
C PHE A 83 0.06 -13.78 2.78
N ARG A 84 -0.46 -14.17 1.61
CA ARG A 84 0.33 -14.57 0.46
C ARG A 84 0.15 -13.57 -0.67
N LEU A 85 1.24 -13.15 -1.29
CA LEU A 85 1.21 -12.27 -2.45
C LEU A 85 0.68 -13.05 -3.66
N LEU A 86 -0.37 -12.52 -4.31
CA LEU A 86 -0.93 -13.09 -5.55
C LEU A 86 -0.48 -12.33 -6.79
N ALA A 87 -0.38 -11.01 -6.68
CA ALA A 87 -0.04 -10.16 -7.81
C ALA A 87 0.60 -8.86 -7.34
N ALA A 88 1.52 -8.35 -8.13
CA ALA A 88 2.03 -7.00 -8.03
C ALA A 88 2.08 -6.41 -9.43
N CYS A 89 1.45 -5.25 -9.66
CA CYS A 89 1.43 -4.59 -10.96
C CYS A 89 2.00 -3.17 -10.85
N GLU A 90 3.02 -2.85 -11.65
CA GLU A 90 3.58 -1.50 -11.71
C GLU A 90 2.66 -0.56 -12.50
N GLN A 91 2.44 0.63 -11.95
CA GLN A 91 1.94 1.79 -12.65
C GLN A 91 2.97 2.91 -12.59
N THR A 92 3.61 3.19 -13.72
CA THR A 92 4.54 4.32 -13.86
C THR A 92 3.78 5.65 -13.79
N LEU A 93 4.22 6.55 -12.92
CA LEU A 93 3.65 7.90 -12.81
C LEU A 93 4.53 8.93 -13.54
N ASN A 94 5.84 8.81 -13.39
CA ASN A 94 6.84 9.60 -14.11
C ASN A 94 8.16 8.80 -14.24
N THR A 95 9.21 9.43 -14.75
CA THR A 95 10.52 8.78 -14.97
C THR A 95 11.16 8.19 -13.70
N ARG A 96 10.93 8.82 -12.54
CA ARG A 96 11.54 8.47 -11.24
C ARG A 96 10.61 7.73 -10.30
N ASN A 97 9.31 7.96 -10.40
CA ASN A 97 8.30 7.50 -9.46
C ASN A 97 7.31 6.57 -10.16
N SER A 98 7.09 5.42 -9.56
CA SER A 98 6.05 4.47 -9.90
C SER A 98 5.24 4.14 -8.65
N ARG A 99 4.14 3.40 -8.84
CA ARG A 99 3.42 2.78 -7.74
C ARG A 99 3.07 1.34 -8.09
N TYR A 100 3.07 0.46 -7.12
CA TYR A 100 2.68 -0.94 -7.29
C TYR A 100 1.30 -1.18 -6.71
N MET A 101 0.40 -1.76 -7.50
CA MET A 101 -0.84 -2.35 -7.00
C MET A 101 -0.51 -3.74 -6.48
N VAL A 102 -0.65 -3.94 -5.19
CA VAL A 102 -0.32 -5.19 -4.51
C VAL A 102 -1.62 -5.90 -4.15
N VAL A 103 -1.72 -7.16 -4.55
CA VAL A 103 -2.86 -8.04 -4.26
C VAL A 103 -2.37 -9.20 -3.43
N MET A 104 -2.91 -9.34 -2.22
CA MET A 104 -2.63 -10.43 -1.31
C MET A 104 -3.90 -11.20 -0.98
N VAL A 105 -3.76 -12.47 -0.63
CA VAL A 105 -4.83 -13.31 -0.09
C VAL A 105 -4.51 -13.70 1.34
N LYS A 106 -5.49 -13.60 2.23
CA LYS A 106 -5.37 -14.08 3.61
C LYS A 106 -5.38 -15.60 3.59
N LEU A 107 -4.35 -16.21 4.17
CA LEU A 107 -4.22 -17.65 4.27
C LEU A 107 -5.21 -18.21 5.28
N ASP A 108 -5.77 -19.38 4.98
CA ASP A 108 -6.41 -20.20 5.99
C ASP A 108 -5.35 -20.88 6.87
N THR A 109 -5.72 -21.26 8.10
CA THR A 109 -4.83 -21.93 9.07
C THR A 109 -4.16 -23.17 8.47
N ASN A 110 -4.86 -23.89 7.60
CA ASN A 110 -4.35 -25.07 6.91
C ASN A 110 -3.35 -24.73 5.78
N GLN A 111 -3.47 -23.56 5.16
CA GLN A 111 -2.60 -23.13 4.06
C GLN A 111 -1.29 -22.52 4.56
N GLN A 112 -1.30 -21.87 5.73
CA GLN A 112 -0.09 -21.32 6.37
C GLN A 112 1.01 -22.37 6.58
N LEU A 113 0.62 -23.63 6.84
CA LEU A 113 1.56 -24.75 7.02
C LEU A 113 2.16 -25.24 5.69
N ASN A 114 1.44 -25.07 4.58
CA ASN A 114 1.85 -25.55 3.27
C ASN A 114 2.71 -24.53 2.51
N ASP A 115 2.48 -23.23 2.69
CA ASP A 115 3.19 -22.17 1.95
C ASP A 115 4.68 -22.02 2.36
N LEU A 116 5.10 -22.56 3.51
CA LEU A 116 6.53 -22.62 3.90
C LEU A 116 7.37 -23.53 2.99
N SER A 117 6.74 -24.26 2.05
CA SER A 117 7.40 -25.20 1.14
C SER A 117 7.46 -24.74 -0.33
N ASN A 118 6.72 -23.69 -0.72
CA ASN A 118 6.53 -23.32 -2.14
C ASN A 118 6.70 -21.82 -2.38
N GLU A 119 7.94 -21.33 -2.29
CA GLU A 119 8.28 -19.90 -2.45
C GLU A 119 8.21 -19.38 -3.91
N ASN A 120 7.96 -20.21 -4.93
CA ASN A 120 8.34 -19.85 -6.32
C ASN A 120 7.27 -19.91 -7.44
N GLU A 121 6.02 -20.35 -7.24
CA GLU A 121 5.15 -20.63 -8.43
C GLU A 121 3.83 -19.85 -8.58
N ASP A 122 3.29 -19.15 -7.58
CA ASP A 122 1.90 -18.64 -7.66
C ASP A 122 1.75 -17.11 -7.85
N LEU A 123 2.69 -16.43 -8.52
CA LEU A 123 2.41 -15.07 -8.99
C LEU A 123 1.52 -15.15 -10.23
N ILE A 124 0.20 -15.00 -10.03
CA ILE A 124 -0.84 -14.97 -11.09
C ILE A 124 -0.49 -13.92 -12.17
N PHE A 125 0.31 -12.92 -11.81
CA PHE A 125 0.90 -11.99 -12.76
C PHE A 125 2.40 -11.87 -12.48
N PRO A 126 3.28 -12.33 -13.38
CA PRO A 126 4.68 -11.93 -13.36
C PRO A 126 4.75 -10.49 -13.90
N ALA A 127 4.28 -9.51 -13.14
CA ALA A 127 4.45 -8.11 -13.50
C ALA A 127 5.76 -7.53 -12.95
N VAL A 128 6.79 -8.37 -12.85
CA VAL A 128 8.17 -7.90 -12.76
C VAL A 128 8.69 -7.71 -14.18
N TYR A 129 8.22 -6.66 -14.87
CA TYR A 129 8.99 -6.10 -15.97
C TYR A 129 10.08 -5.21 -15.38
N ALA A 130 11.08 -5.84 -14.75
CA ALA A 130 12.38 -5.19 -14.62
C ALA A 130 13.08 -5.34 -15.97
N LYS A 131 13.20 -4.24 -16.70
CA LYS A 131 13.97 -4.15 -17.95
C LYS A 131 15.38 -3.66 -17.64
#